data_AF-A0AA37LYM5-F1
#
_entry.id   AF-A0AA37LYM5-F1
#
_cell.length_a   1.000
_cell.length_b   1.000
_cell.length_c   1.000
_cell.angle_alpha   90.00
_cell.angle_beta   90.00
_cell.angle_gamma   90.00
#
_symmetry.space_group_name_H-M   'P 1'
#
loop_
_entity.id
_entity.type
_entity.pdbx_description
1 polymer ?
#
loop_
_entity_poly.entity_id
_entity_poly.type
_entity_poly.pdbx_seq_one_letter_code
_entity_poly.pdbx_strand_id
1 'polypeptide(L)'
;MHETGPDKAGLGNFLWFHTSTFPGLIALSDFGLGRLHTQVSRSKQDPKNIERTATYRSPEFDLPFGKVSPRSDIFSLGCVMLEYVTWFLMGLDAVEKVFPDARSERDIYGFDSDVFFSIKNEKAFLKPSVAKWIKELQNHQNCSWYIWDLLEIIKDRMLDPNGETRIPANQLTKRMKALQAVCLSESEYYLGVRPKT
;
A
#
# COMPACT_ATOMS: atom_id res chain seq x y z
N MET A 1 -32.34 5.99 24.55
CA MET A 1 -31.77 6.28 23.22
C MET A 1 -30.27 6.07 23.35
N HIS A 2 -29.78 4.89 22.97
CA HIS A 2 -28.36 4.61 22.91
C HIS A 2 -27.91 4.96 21.49
N GLU A 3 -27.21 6.06 21.32
CA GLU A 3 -26.40 6.29 20.13
C GLU A 3 -25.18 5.38 20.22
N THR A 4 -25.21 4.28 19.48
CA THR A 4 -24.04 3.48 19.16
C THR A 4 -23.15 4.34 18.25
N GLY A 5 -21.98 4.73 18.75
CA GLY A 5 -20.96 5.39 17.94
C GLY A 5 -20.53 4.51 16.75
N PRO A 6 -19.93 5.09 15.71
CA PRO A 6 -19.53 4.34 14.53
C PRO A 6 -18.50 3.28 14.92
N ASP A 7 -18.83 2.00 14.67
CA ASP A 7 -17.89 0.89 14.77
C ASP A 7 -16.70 1.14 13.84
N LYS A 8 -15.56 1.48 14.44
CA LYS A 8 -14.30 1.66 13.73
C LYS A 8 -13.70 0.28 13.42
N ALA A 9 -14.06 -0.28 12.27
CA ALA A 9 -13.25 -1.29 11.62
C ALA A 9 -12.35 -0.57 10.59
N GLY A 10 -11.11 -0.25 10.98
CA GLY A 10 -10.19 0.46 10.11
C GLY A 10 -8.76 -0.01 10.34
N LEU A 11 -8.05 -0.29 9.25
CA LEU A 11 -6.60 -0.18 9.23
C LEU A 11 -6.24 1.25 9.65
N GLY A 12 -5.13 1.48 10.35
CA GLY A 12 -4.76 2.84 10.83
C GLY A 12 -4.78 3.94 9.74
N ASN A 13 -4.67 3.56 8.46
CA ASN A 13 -4.68 4.46 7.30
C ASN A 13 -6.01 4.48 6.52
N PHE A 14 -7.02 3.67 6.85
CA PHE A 14 -8.29 3.61 6.12
C PHE A 14 -9.49 3.76 7.07
N LEU A 15 -10.29 4.79 6.82
CA LEU A 15 -11.54 5.04 7.51
C LEU A 15 -12.70 4.66 6.59
N TRP A 16 -13.59 3.80 7.09
CA TRP A 16 -14.85 3.47 6.41
C TRP A 16 -15.99 4.31 6.98
N PHE A 17 -16.66 5.08 6.13
CA PHE A 17 -17.84 5.84 6.48
C PHE A 17 -19.07 5.22 5.83
N HIS A 18 -20.05 4.85 6.68
CA HIS A 18 -21.38 4.51 6.20
C HIS A 18 -22.05 5.76 5.63
N THR A 19 -22.34 5.74 4.33
CA THR A 19 -23.14 6.76 3.65
C THR A 19 -24.56 6.24 3.41
N SER A 20 -25.50 7.15 3.19
CA SER A 20 -26.89 6.79 2.85
C SER A 20 -27.01 6.04 1.51
N THR A 21 -25.98 6.10 0.67
CA THR A 21 -25.85 5.33 -0.57
C THR A 21 -24.78 4.24 -0.47
N PHE A 22 -25.06 3.05 -0.99
CA PHE A 22 -24.07 2.01 -1.22
C PHE A 22 -23.10 2.47 -2.35
N PRO A 23 -21.79 2.18 -2.28
CA PRO A 23 -21.10 1.26 -1.37
C PRO A 23 -20.51 1.85 -0.08
N GLY A 24 -20.81 3.08 0.35
CA GLY A 24 -20.07 3.71 1.46
C GLY A 24 -18.88 4.53 0.96
N LEU A 25 -18.17 5.21 1.87
CA LEU A 25 -17.00 6.03 1.55
C LEU A 25 -15.77 5.51 2.30
N ILE A 26 -14.72 5.14 1.57
CA ILE A 26 -13.39 4.90 2.14
C ILE A 26 -12.59 6.20 2.05
N ALA A 27 -12.07 6.68 3.18
CA ALA A 27 -11.10 7.75 3.21
C ALA A 27 -9.74 7.22 3.69
N LEU A 28 -8.68 7.71 3.08
CA LEU A 28 -7.32 7.54 3.60
C LEU A 28 -7.10 8.51 4.77
N SER A 29 -6.75 7.99 5.95
CA SER A 29 -6.24 8.76 7.07
C SER A 29 -4.71 8.79 7.06
N ASP A 30 -4.10 9.78 7.70
CA ASP A 30 -2.66 9.89 7.95
C ASP A 30 -1.74 10.04 6.71
N PHE A 31 -2.32 10.30 5.53
CA PHE A 31 -1.60 10.68 4.31
C PHE A 31 -0.98 12.09 4.44
N GLY A 32 0.28 12.18 4.88
CA GLY A 32 1.03 13.45 4.94
C GLY A 32 1.84 13.70 6.21
N LEU A 33 1.74 12.83 7.22
CA LEU A 33 2.51 13.01 8.48
C LEU A 33 4.02 12.84 8.30
N GLY A 34 4.49 12.15 7.25
CA GLY A 34 5.93 11.99 6.97
C GLY A 34 6.70 13.30 6.79
N ARG A 35 6.08 14.35 6.23
CA ARG A 35 6.70 15.68 6.07
C ARG A 35 6.65 16.54 7.33
N LEU A 36 5.64 16.35 8.19
CA LEU A 36 5.51 17.09 9.46
C LEU A 36 6.32 16.45 10.59
N HIS A 37 6.51 15.12 10.57
CA HIS A 37 7.26 14.36 11.57
C HIS A 37 8.77 14.58 11.52
N THR A 38 9.35 14.95 10.37
CA THR A 38 10.79 15.25 10.29
C THR A 38 11.13 16.62 10.90
N GLN A 39 10.17 17.55 10.96
CA GLN A 39 10.39 18.88 11.54
C GLN A 39 9.87 19.03 12.98
N VAL A 40 8.84 18.29 13.39
CA VAL A 40 8.24 18.41 14.74
C VAL A 40 8.67 17.25 15.63
N SER A 41 9.84 17.43 16.27
CA SER A 41 10.28 16.80 17.53
C SER A 41 10.10 15.27 17.71
N ARG A 42 11.24 14.57 17.68
CA ARG A 42 11.48 13.21 18.22
C ARG A 42 11.16 13.03 19.72
N SER A 43 10.66 14.04 20.43
CA SER A 43 10.67 14.06 21.90
C SER A 43 9.37 13.64 22.60
N LYS A 44 8.25 13.41 21.89
CA LYS A 44 6.95 13.09 22.55
C LYS A 44 6.02 12.12 21.80
N GLN A 45 6.48 11.42 20.77
CA GLN A 45 5.61 10.54 19.98
C GLN A 45 5.73 9.07 20.39
N ASP A 46 4.61 8.35 20.28
CA ASP A 46 4.57 6.90 20.44
C ASP A 46 5.55 6.26 19.43
N PRO A 47 6.54 5.48 19.90
CA PRO A 47 7.50 4.78 19.05
C PRO A 47 6.83 4.01 17.91
N LYS A 48 5.64 3.43 18.14
CA LYS A 48 4.89 2.68 17.13
C LYS A 48 4.48 3.53 15.92
N ASN A 49 4.17 4.80 16.13
CA ASN A 49 3.78 5.71 15.04
C ASN A 49 4.98 6.17 14.20
N ILE A 50 6.14 6.33 14.83
CA ILE A 50 7.39 6.65 14.13
C ILE A 50 7.82 5.47 13.25
N GLU A 51 7.77 4.24 13.80
CA GLU A 51 8.08 3.02 13.05
C GLU A 51 7.14 2.83 11.85
N ARG A 52 5.82 2.98 12.04
CA ARG A 52 4.84 2.92 10.94
C ARG A 52 5.08 3.97 9.84
N THR A 53 5.50 5.18 10.22
CA THR A 53 5.82 6.23 9.24
C THR A 53 7.07 5.89 8.43
N ALA A 54 8.04 5.19 9.04
CA ALA A 54 9.23 4.71 8.35
C ALA A 54 8.93 3.56 7.39
N THR A 55 7.95 2.71 7.69
CA THR A 55 7.52 1.58 6.84
C THR A 55 7.16 2.00 5.41
N TYR A 56 6.38 3.08 5.25
CA TYR A 56 5.90 3.54 3.94
C TYR A 56 6.84 4.50 3.22
N ARG A 57 8.04 4.73 3.77
CA ARG A 57 9.00 5.63 3.15
C ARG A 57 9.44 5.07 1.79
N SER A 58 9.67 5.96 0.85
CA SER A 58 10.18 5.61 -0.46
C SER A 58 11.71 5.45 -0.44
N PRO A 59 12.31 4.74 -1.42
CA PRO A 59 13.74 4.49 -1.43
C PRO A 59 14.61 5.75 -1.52
N GLU A 60 14.08 6.84 -2.07
CA GLU A 60 14.84 8.08 -2.25
C GLU A 60 15.30 8.70 -0.93
N PHE A 61 14.67 8.37 0.19
CA PHE A 61 15.12 8.85 1.48
C PHE A 61 16.33 8.08 2.05
N ASP A 62 16.66 6.91 1.51
CA ASP A 62 17.79 6.07 1.97
C ASP A 62 18.91 5.96 0.92
N LEU A 63 18.70 6.50 -0.28
CA LEU A 63 19.71 6.55 -1.35
C LEU A 63 20.61 7.79 -1.20
N PRO A 64 21.94 7.68 -1.38
CA PRO A 64 22.88 8.80 -1.23
C PRO A 64 22.57 10.04 -2.07
N PHE A 65 21.94 9.85 -3.24
CA PHE A 65 21.52 10.92 -4.16
C PHE A 65 20.03 10.84 -4.50
N GLY A 66 19.23 10.27 -3.60
CA GLY A 66 17.79 10.14 -3.82
C GLY A 66 17.10 11.50 -3.89
N LYS A 67 16.26 11.70 -4.91
CA LYS A 67 15.48 12.92 -5.11
C LYS A 67 14.04 12.70 -4.69
N VAL A 68 13.68 13.21 -3.52
CA VAL A 68 12.29 13.24 -3.07
C VAL A 68 11.46 14.09 -4.04
N SER A 69 10.32 13.57 -4.47
CA SER A 69 9.42 14.21 -5.43
C SER A 69 7.97 13.77 -5.18
N PRO A 70 6.97 14.30 -5.90
CA PRO A 70 5.60 13.76 -5.82
C PRO A 70 5.50 12.25 -6.15
N ARG A 71 6.52 11.66 -6.81
CA ARG A 71 6.57 10.21 -7.03
C ARG A 71 6.98 9.43 -5.78
N SER A 72 7.60 10.07 -4.80
CA SER A 72 7.83 9.49 -3.47
C SER A 72 6.49 9.15 -2.81
N ASP A 73 5.52 10.07 -2.89
CA ASP A 73 4.16 9.85 -2.38
C ASP A 73 3.43 8.72 -3.13
N ILE A 74 3.72 8.51 -4.42
CA ILE A 74 3.17 7.38 -5.20
C ILE A 74 3.68 6.03 -4.68
N PHE A 75 4.93 5.97 -4.22
CA PHE A 75 5.46 4.74 -3.62
C PHE A 75 4.79 4.45 -2.29
N SER A 76 4.66 5.46 -1.42
CA SER A 76 3.93 5.35 -0.15
C SER A 76 2.48 4.93 -0.38
N LEU A 77 1.82 5.50 -1.40
CA LEU A 77 0.48 5.08 -1.82
C LEU A 77 0.45 3.64 -2.32
N GLY A 78 1.47 3.18 -3.04
CA GLY A 78 1.61 1.78 -3.43
C GLY A 78 1.64 0.84 -2.23
N CYS A 79 2.38 1.21 -1.18
CA CYS A 79 2.49 0.42 0.05
C CYS A 79 1.13 0.33 0.76
N VAL A 80 0.46 1.47 0.94
CA VAL A 80 -0.84 1.57 1.61
C VAL A 80 -1.94 0.85 0.81
N MET A 81 -1.93 0.96 -0.52
CA MET A 81 -2.86 0.23 -1.38
C MET A 81 -2.62 -1.28 -1.35
N LEU A 82 -1.36 -1.73 -1.22
CA LEU A 82 -1.06 -3.16 -1.08
C LEU A 82 -1.57 -3.72 0.26
N GLU A 83 -1.42 -2.97 1.36
CA GLU A 83 -2.02 -3.34 2.64
C GLU A 83 -3.54 -3.38 2.59
N TYR A 84 -4.17 -2.43 1.88
CA TYR A 84 -5.61 -2.46 1.65
C TYR A 84 -6.07 -3.74 0.96
N VAL A 85 -5.42 -4.11 -0.15
CA VAL A 85 -5.76 -5.35 -0.87
C VAL A 85 -5.48 -6.58 0.01
N THR A 86 -4.42 -6.54 0.81
CA THR A 86 -4.09 -7.61 1.78
C THR A 86 -5.21 -7.77 2.81
N TRP A 87 -5.65 -6.69 3.45
CA TRP A 87 -6.77 -6.72 4.39
C TRP A 87 -8.07 -7.16 3.73
N PHE A 88 -8.36 -6.64 2.54
CA PHE A 88 -9.56 -6.97 1.81
C PHE A 88 -9.66 -8.48 1.50
N LEU A 89 -8.55 -9.12 1.12
CA LEU A 89 -8.53 -10.53 0.77
C LEU A 89 -8.30 -11.47 1.95
N MET A 90 -7.46 -11.09 2.91
CA MET A 90 -6.90 -11.98 3.95
C MET A 90 -7.22 -11.54 5.38
N GLY A 91 -7.87 -10.38 5.57
CA GLY A 91 -8.28 -9.87 6.87
C GLY A 91 -7.20 -9.09 7.64
N LEU A 92 -7.56 -8.62 8.83
CA LEU A 92 -6.75 -7.71 9.65
C LEU A 92 -5.43 -8.35 10.14
N ASP A 93 -5.48 -9.60 10.59
CA ASP A 93 -4.28 -10.32 11.08
C ASP A 93 -3.19 -10.41 10.00
N ALA A 94 -3.58 -10.49 8.72
CA ALA A 94 -2.63 -10.54 7.61
C ALA A 94 -1.84 -9.23 7.48
N VAL A 95 -2.48 -8.08 7.72
CA VAL A 95 -1.80 -6.77 7.64
C VAL A 95 -1.04 -6.44 8.92
N GLU A 96 -1.56 -6.80 10.09
CA GLU A 96 -0.93 -6.44 11.37
C GLU A 96 0.26 -7.32 11.74
N LYS A 97 0.33 -8.55 11.23
CA LYS A 97 1.32 -9.56 11.64
C LYS A 97 1.97 -10.24 10.45
N VAL A 98 1.18 -10.97 9.65
CA VAL A 98 1.73 -11.93 8.68
C VAL A 98 2.54 -11.22 7.58
N PHE A 99 2.01 -10.14 7.01
CA PHE A 99 2.70 -9.41 5.94
C PHE A 99 3.92 -8.64 6.44
N PRO A 100 3.86 -7.86 7.55
CA PRO A 100 5.05 -7.28 8.17
C PRO A 100 6.15 -8.31 8.47
N ASP A 101 5.79 -9.46 9.05
CA ASP A 101 6.76 -10.53 9.33
C ASP A 101 7.37 -11.09 8.04
N ALA A 102 6.55 -11.36 7.03
CA ALA A 102 7.01 -11.85 5.73
C ALA A 102 7.95 -10.86 5.01
N ARG A 103 7.69 -9.55 5.11
CA ARG A 103 8.51 -8.52 4.45
C ARG A 103 9.70 -8.06 5.28
N SER A 104 9.77 -8.42 6.56
CA SER A 104 10.90 -8.17 7.46
C SER A 104 12.02 -9.21 7.35
N GLU A 105 11.94 -10.18 6.43
CA GLU A 105 13.01 -11.16 6.17
C GLU A 105 14.41 -10.51 6.09
N ARG A 106 15.37 -11.08 6.84
CA ARG A 106 16.76 -10.59 6.99
C ARG A 106 17.39 -10.24 5.65
N ASP A 107 17.80 -8.98 5.50
CA ASP A 107 18.68 -8.61 4.40
C ASP A 107 20.10 -9.17 4.61
N ILE A 108 20.93 -9.10 3.57
CA ILE A 108 22.32 -9.60 3.59
C ILE A 108 23.22 -8.86 4.60
N TYR A 109 22.73 -7.78 5.23
CA TYR A 109 23.42 -6.95 6.20
C TYR A 109 22.86 -7.10 7.63
N GLY A 110 21.85 -7.96 7.81
CA GLY A 110 21.29 -8.29 9.13
C GLY A 110 20.39 -7.20 9.73
N PHE A 111 19.87 -6.26 8.92
CA PHE A 111 18.92 -5.27 9.39
C PHE A 111 17.48 -5.73 9.14
N ASP A 112 16.77 -6.03 10.22
CA ASP A 112 15.31 -6.23 10.19
C ASP A 112 14.66 -4.87 9.99
N SER A 113 14.22 -4.59 8.77
CA SER A 113 13.46 -3.39 8.47
C SER A 113 12.18 -3.77 7.77
N ASP A 114 11.06 -3.40 8.36
CA ASP A 114 9.72 -3.56 7.82
C ASP A 114 9.44 -2.53 6.70
N VAL A 115 10.38 -2.33 5.78
CA VAL A 115 10.20 -1.50 4.57
C VAL A 115 9.99 -2.38 3.35
N PHE A 116 9.37 -1.83 2.31
CA PHE A 116 8.97 -2.58 1.11
C PHE A 116 10.13 -2.82 0.12
N PHE A 117 11.28 -2.19 0.32
CA PHE A 117 12.43 -2.24 -0.57
C PHE A 117 13.72 -2.64 0.16
N SER A 118 14.78 -2.89 -0.60
CA SER A 118 16.15 -3.07 -0.10
C SER A 118 17.10 -2.22 -0.93
N ILE A 119 18.21 -1.78 -0.34
CA ILE A 119 19.28 -1.08 -1.07
C ILE A 119 20.49 -2.00 -1.17
N LYS A 120 20.98 -2.21 -2.39
CA LYS A 120 22.19 -2.96 -2.67
C LYS A 120 23.02 -2.18 -3.69
N ASN A 121 24.29 -1.94 -3.39
CA ASN A 121 25.20 -1.16 -4.24
C ASN A 121 24.58 0.18 -4.67
N GLU A 122 24.04 0.94 -3.71
CA GLU A 122 23.41 2.25 -3.95
C GLU A 122 22.22 2.23 -4.93
N LYS A 123 21.62 1.06 -5.17
CA LYS A 123 20.40 0.91 -5.96
C LYS A 123 19.31 0.27 -5.13
N ALA A 124 18.10 0.79 -5.28
CA ALA A 124 16.93 0.26 -4.60
C ALA A 124 16.27 -0.85 -5.42
N PHE A 125 15.77 -1.87 -4.73
CA PHE A 125 15.06 -3.02 -5.30
C PHE A 125 13.83 -3.32 -4.46
N LEU A 126 12.72 -3.69 -5.10
CA LEU A 126 11.55 -4.21 -4.40
C LEU A 126 11.97 -5.51 -3.69
N LYS A 127 11.58 -5.67 -2.43
CA LYS A 127 11.94 -6.90 -1.72
C LYS A 127 11.30 -8.12 -2.40
N PRO A 128 12.02 -9.23 -2.58
CA PRO A 128 11.45 -10.47 -3.11
C PRO A 128 10.23 -10.96 -2.32
N SER A 129 10.23 -10.79 -0.99
CA SER A 129 9.10 -11.12 -0.11
C SER A 129 7.85 -10.31 -0.43
N VAL A 130 7.98 -9.01 -0.72
CA VAL A 130 6.85 -8.18 -1.16
C VAL A 130 6.32 -8.63 -2.52
N ALA A 131 7.20 -8.91 -3.49
CA ALA A 131 6.78 -9.42 -4.80
C ALA A 131 6.10 -10.80 -4.69
N LYS A 132 6.59 -11.67 -3.80
CA LYS A 132 5.97 -12.96 -3.49
C LYS A 132 4.59 -12.79 -2.86
N TRP A 133 4.45 -11.87 -1.90
CA TRP A 133 3.17 -11.56 -1.26
C TRP A 133 2.12 -11.09 -2.28
N ILE A 134 2.49 -10.20 -3.20
CA ILE A 134 1.62 -9.76 -4.30
C ILE A 134 1.16 -10.95 -5.14
N LYS A 135 2.06 -11.89 -5.44
CA LYS A 135 1.72 -13.12 -6.19
C LYS A 135 0.78 -14.03 -5.39
N GLU A 136 0.90 -14.09 -4.07
CA GLU A 136 -0.02 -14.83 -3.21
C GLU A 136 -1.42 -14.22 -3.26
N LEU A 137 -1.54 -12.89 -3.18
CA LEU A 137 -2.81 -12.16 -3.34
C LEU A 137 -3.42 -12.39 -4.73
N GLN A 138 -2.63 -12.36 -5.80
CA GLN A 138 -3.07 -12.63 -7.17
C GLN A 138 -3.61 -14.06 -7.38
N ASN A 139 -3.18 -15.01 -6.55
CA ASN A 139 -3.62 -16.41 -6.58
C ASN A 139 -4.70 -16.73 -5.53
N HIS A 140 -5.09 -15.73 -4.74
CA HIS A 140 -6.11 -15.87 -3.71
C HIS A 140 -7.45 -16.26 -4.34
N GLN A 141 -8.21 -17.12 -3.66
CA GLN A 141 -9.47 -17.65 -4.17
C GLN A 141 -10.53 -16.58 -4.45
N ASN A 142 -10.46 -15.42 -3.79
CA ASN A 142 -11.37 -14.29 -3.97
C ASN A 142 -10.74 -13.16 -4.81
N CYS A 143 -9.61 -13.40 -5.48
CA CYS A 143 -9.02 -12.41 -6.37
C CYS A 143 -9.89 -12.28 -7.62
N SER A 144 -10.55 -11.14 -7.80
CA SER A 144 -11.22 -10.79 -9.05
C SER A 144 -10.23 -10.31 -10.11
N TRP A 145 -10.69 -10.15 -11.34
CA TRP A 145 -9.87 -9.55 -12.40
C TRP A 145 -9.46 -8.11 -12.05
N TYR A 146 -10.37 -7.32 -11.47
CA TYR A 146 -10.08 -5.99 -10.96
C TYR A 146 -8.94 -5.98 -9.94
N ILE A 147 -8.99 -6.87 -8.95
CA ILE A 147 -7.96 -6.95 -7.90
C ILE A 147 -6.62 -7.35 -8.52
N TRP A 148 -6.64 -8.28 -9.48
CA TRP A 148 -5.42 -8.71 -10.17
C TRP A 148 -4.76 -7.57 -10.95
N ASP A 149 -5.54 -6.82 -11.75
CA ASP A 149 -5.05 -5.67 -12.52
C ASP A 149 -4.58 -4.52 -11.60
N LEU A 150 -5.29 -4.29 -10.50
CA LEU A 150 -4.86 -3.34 -9.48
C LEU A 150 -3.51 -3.74 -8.87
N LEU A 151 -3.32 -5.02 -8.55
CA LEU A 151 -2.07 -5.54 -8.00
C LEU A 151 -0.91 -5.41 -9.01
N GLU A 152 -1.14 -5.58 -10.31
CA GLU A 152 -0.11 -5.31 -11.32
C GLU A 152 0.27 -3.83 -11.41
N ILE A 153 -0.71 -2.91 -11.31
CA ILE A 153 -0.40 -1.47 -11.23
C ILE A 153 0.41 -1.16 -9.98
N ILE A 154 0.01 -1.71 -8.83
CA ILE A 154 0.73 -1.52 -7.56
C ILE A 154 2.18 -2.00 -7.70
N LYS A 155 2.37 -3.23 -8.16
CA LYS A 155 3.69 -3.88 -8.27
C LYS A 155 4.61 -3.19 -9.27
N ASP A 156 4.15 -3.00 -10.50
CA ASP A 156 5.03 -2.63 -11.61
C ASP A 156 5.14 -1.11 -11.79
N ARG A 157 4.20 -0.33 -11.24
CA ARG A 157 4.12 1.12 -11.50
C ARG A 157 4.24 1.96 -10.25
N MET A 158 3.62 1.57 -9.14
CA MET A 158 3.64 2.35 -7.90
C MET A 158 4.83 2.00 -7.02
N LEU A 159 5.08 0.70 -6.83
CA LEU A 159 6.19 0.15 -6.04
C LEU A 159 7.50 0.00 -6.84
N ASP A 160 7.62 0.70 -7.98
CA ASP A 160 8.88 0.82 -8.72
C ASP A 160 9.91 1.54 -7.83
N PRO A 161 11.00 0.88 -7.41
CA PRO A 161 11.99 1.50 -6.53
C PRO A 161 12.74 2.67 -7.20
N ASN A 162 12.75 2.73 -8.53
CA ASN A 162 13.36 3.83 -9.26
C ASN A 162 12.35 4.98 -9.44
N GLY A 163 12.55 6.07 -8.69
CA GLY A 163 11.70 7.26 -8.76
C GLY A 163 11.63 7.92 -10.16
N GLU A 164 12.63 7.71 -11.03
CA GLU A 164 12.65 8.27 -12.39
C GLU A 164 11.74 7.52 -13.37
N THR A 165 11.50 6.24 -13.15
CA THR A 165 10.62 5.39 -13.97
C THR A 165 9.24 5.18 -13.33
N ARG A 166 9.12 5.37 -12.02
CA ARG A 166 7.86 5.28 -11.27
C ARG A 166 6.78 6.16 -11.87
N ILE A 167 5.55 5.62 -11.91
CA ILE A 167 4.42 6.30 -12.54
C ILE A 167 4.13 7.66 -11.86
N PRO A 168 3.95 8.74 -12.64
CA PRO A 168 3.50 10.01 -12.07
C PRO A 168 1.98 9.98 -11.79
N ALA A 169 1.54 10.79 -10.83
CA ALA A 169 0.15 10.85 -10.36
C ALA A 169 -0.88 11.00 -11.48
N ASN A 170 -0.63 11.87 -12.46
CA ASN A 170 -1.54 12.10 -13.58
C ASN A 170 -1.76 10.84 -14.45
N GLN A 171 -0.73 10.01 -14.63
CA GLN A 171 -0.83 8.76 -15.38
C GLN A 171 -1.45 7.66 -14.52
N LEU A 172 -1.17 7.63 -13.22
CA LEU A 172 -1.86 6.73 -12.28
C LEU A 172 -3.37 6.99 -12.30
N THR A 173 -3.79 8.25 -12.18
CA THR A 173 -5.22 8.63 -12.25
C THR A 173 -5.88 8.15 -13.54
N LYS A 174 -5.20 8.25 -14.69
CA LYS A 174 -5.72 7.73 -15.96
C LYS A 174 -5.93 6.22 -15.92
N ARG A 175 -4.97 5.46 -15.37
CA ARG A 175 -5.10 4.01 -15.23
C ARG A 175 -6.21 3.62 -14.26
N MET A 176 -6.32 4.29 -13.11
CA MET A 176 -7.39 4.02 -12.14
C MET A 176 -8.77 4.31 -12.73
N LYS A 177 -8.92 5.39 -13.51
CA LYS A 177 -10.15 5.69 -14.26
C LYS A 177 -10.47 4.64 -15.33
N ALA A 178 -9.47 4.08 -15.98
CA ALA A 178 -9.67 2.99 -16.93
C ALA A 178 -10.20 1.74 -16.22
N LEU A 179 -9.61 1.33 -15.08
CA LEU A 179 -10.15 0.21 -14.30
C LEU A 179 -11.59 0.48 -13.83
N GLN A 180 -11.86 1.70 -13.36
CA GLN A 180 -13.21 2.10 -12.94
C GLN A 180 -14.22 2.01 -14.09
N ALA A 181 -13.84 2.44 -15.29
CA ALA A 181 -14.73 2.37 -16.46
C ALA A 181 -15.12 0.92 -16.77
N VAL A 182 -14.19 -0.04 -16.66
CA VAL A 182 -14.49 -1.47 -16.83
C VAL A 182 -15.43 -1.96 -15.73
N CYS A 183 -15.22 -1.58 -14.46
CA CYS A 183 -16.16 -1.93 -13.39
C CYS A 183 -17.59 -1.42 -13.65
N LEU A 184 -17.74 -0.26 -14.30
CA LEU A 184 -19.04 0.31 -14.60
C LEU A 184 -19.73 -0.38 -15.80
N SER A 185 -18.98 -1.01 -16.69
CA SER A 185 -19.53 -1.74 -17.83
C SER A 185 -19.70 -3.24 -17.58
N GLU A 186 -18.87 -3.84 -16.73
CA GLU A 186 -18.76 -5.29 -16.54
C GLU A 186 -18.72 -5.63 -15.04
N SER A 187 -19.85 -6.06 -14.49
CA SER A 187 -19.94 -6.38 -13.06
C SER A 187 -19.06 -7.57 -12.65
N GLU A 188 -18.92 -8.57 -13.52
CA GLU A 188 -18.08 -9.75 -13.29
C GLU A 188 -16.59 -9.41 -13.14
N TYR A 189 -16.14 -8.27 -13.66
CA TYR A 189 -14.75 -7.84 -13.54
C TYR A 189 -14.32 -7.62 -12.08
N TYR A 190 -15.24 -7.14 -11.23
CA TYR A 190 -14.97 -6.89 -9.81
C TYR A 190 -15.76 -7.79 -8.84
N LEU A 191 -16.91 -8.35 -9.25
CA LEU A 191 -17.70 -9.31 -8.45
C LEU A 191 -17.28 -10.76 -8.70
N GLY A 192 -16.77 -11.07 -9.89
CA GLY A 192 -16.41 -12.43 -10.27
C GLY A 192 -15.08 -12.88 -9.66
N VAL A 193 -14.93 -14.19 -9.52
CA VAL A 193 -13.66 -14.81 -9.15
C VAL A 193 -12.84 -15.08 -10.41
N ARG A 194 -11.58 -14.64 -10.42
CA ARG A 194 -10.66 -14.91 -11.53
C ARG A 194 -10.38 -16.41 -11.65
N PRO A 195 -10.58 -17.04 -12.82
CA PRO A 195 -10.18 -18.42 -13.05
C PRO A 195 -8.66 -18.58 -12.87
N LYS A 196 -8.24 -19.62 -12.16
CA LYS A 196 -6.82 -19.94 -12.01
C LYS A 196 -6.33 -20.61 -13.30
N THR A 197 -5.51 -19.90 -14.07
CA THR A 197 -4.74 -20.44 -15.20
C THR A 197 -3.41 -21.02 -14.74
#